data_AF-A0A968ALA3-F1
#
_entry.id   AF-A0A968ALA3-F1
#
_cell.length_a   1.000
_cell.length_b   1.000
_cell.length_c   1.000
_cell.angle_alpha   90.00
_cell.angle_beta   90.00
_cell.angle_gamma   90.00
#
_symmetry.space_group_name_H-M   'P 1'
#
loop_
_entity.id
_entity.type
_entity.pdbx_description
1 polymer ?
#
loop_
_entity_poly.entity_id
_entity_poly.type
_entity_poly.pdbx_seq_one_letter_code
_entity_poly.pdbx_strand_id
1 'polypeptide(L)'
;LKWERPEHMAPTGEKSLSQIRQLMQEQRQHCLELLSRMESGEGTFHRIRLSVADIGKIDMYQWLYFLAQHARRHILQMERNEREWV
;
A
#
# COMPACT_ATOMS: atom_id res chain seq x y z
N LEU A 1 -4.68 -25.63 -6.23
CA LEU A 1 -4.07 -25.32 -4.90
C LEU A 1 -4.98 -24.35 -4.17
N LYS A 2 -5.31 -24.60 -2.90
CA LYS A 2 -6.14 -23.70 -2.10
C LYS A 2 -5.31 -22.46 -1.77
N TRP A 3 -5.74 -21.28 -2.20
CA TRP A 3 -5.08 -20.02 -1.86
C TRP A 3 -5.17 -19.78 -0.36
N GLU A 4 -4.07 -19.95 0.36
CA GLU A 4 -4.00 -19.70 1.80
C GLU A 4 -3.79 -18.20 2.03
N ARG A 5 -4.80 -17.53 2.57
CA ARG A 5 -4.73 -16.13 3.01
C ARG A 5 -5.28 -16.00 4.43
N PRO A 6 -4.77 -15.04 5.23
CA PRO A 6 -5.40 -14.69 6.49
C PRO A 6 -6.87 -14.34 6.29
N GLU A 7 -7.72 -14.73 7.23
CA GLU A 7 -9.18 -14.55 7.12
C GLU A 7 -9.55 -13.07 6.95
N HIS A 8 -8.91 -12.18 7.70
CA HIS A 8 -9.09 -10.72 7.60
C HIS A 8 -8.61 -10.11 6.27
N MET A 9 -7.86 -10.85 5.45
CA MET A 9 -7.42 -10.44 4.10
C MET A 9 -8.30 -11.04 2.98
N ALA A 10 -9.32 -11.83 3.33
CA ALA A 10 -10.70 -11.47 3.00
C ALA A 10 -11.02 -10.53 1.83
N PRO A 11 -10.91 -10.83 0.51
CA PRO A 11 -11.79 -10.12 -0.41
C PRO A 11 -13.22 -10.54 -0.06
N THR A 12 -14.00 -9.59 0.47
CA THR A 12 -15.43 -9.78 0.81
C THR A 12 -16.30 -9.85 -0.42
N GLY A 13 -15.81 -9.34 -1.56
CA GLY A 13 -16.56 -9.28 -2.82
C GLY A 13 -17.60 -8.15 -2.89
N GLU A 14 -17.65 -7.28 -1.88
CA GLU A 14 -18.68 -6.23 -1.75
C GLU A 14 -18.47 -5.03 -2.68
N LYS A 15 -17.22 -4.78 -3.12
CA LYS A 15 -16.88 -3.62 -3.97
C LYS A 15 -16.67 -4.05 -5.41
N SER A 16 -17.26 -3.31 -6.35
CA SER A 16 -17.00 -3.46 -7.78
C SER A 16 -15.57 -3.01 -8.13
N LEU A 17 -15.07 -3.45 -9.29
CA LEU A 17 -13.76 -3.03 -9.79
C LEU A 17 -13.66 -1.50 -9.96
N SER A 18 -14.74 -0.84 -10.38
CA SER A 18 -14.76 0.63 -10.50
C SER A 18 -14.65 1.32 -9.14
N GLN A 19 -15.37 0.82 -8.13
CA GLN A 19 -15.29 1.33 -6.76
C GLN A 19 -13.89 1.14 -6.16
N ILE A 20 -13.24 -0.01 -6.42
CA ILE A 20 -11.87 -0.27 -5.98
C ILE A 20 -10.90 0.71 -6.64
N ARG A 21 -11.02 0.93 -7.95
CA ARG A 21 -10.16 1.87 -8.69
C ARG A 21 -10.33 3.30 -8.19
N GLN A 22 -11.57 3.73 -7.96
CA GLN A 22 -11.86 5.04 -7.40
C GLN A 22 -11.24 5.21 -6.01
N LEU A 23 -11.42 4.23 -5.11
CA LEU A 23 -10.83 4.26 -3.78
C LEU A 23 -9.30 4.36 -3.82
N MET A 24 -8.64 3.61 -4.71
CA MET A 24 -7.18 3.71 -4.88
C MET A 24 -6.73 5.09 -5.36
N GLN A 25 -7.50 5.73 -6.25
CA GLN A 25 -7.20 7.09 -6.73
C GLN A 25 -7.37 8.13 -5.61
N GLU A 26 -8.44 8.03 -4.83
CA GLU A 26 -8.71 8.89 -3.67
C GLU A 26 -7.60 8.75 -2.61
N GLN A 27 -7.22 7.51 -2.27
CA GLN A 27 -6.13 7.25 -1.32
C GLN A 27 -4.79 7.79 -1.79
N ARG A 28 -4.47 7.63 -3.09
CA ARG A 28 -3.26 8.21 -3.69
C ARG A 28 -3.26 9.73 -3.58
N GLN A 29 -4.39 10.36 -3.93
CA GLN A 29 -4.53 11.81 -3.89
C GLN A 29 -4.34 12.35 -2.47
N HIS A 30 -4.95 11.70 -1.48
CA HIS A 30 -4.78 12.06 -0.06
C HIS A 30 -3.31 11.94 0.39
N CYS A 31 -2.57 10.93 -0.07
CA CYS A 31 -1.13 10.82 0.22
C CYS A 31 -0.32 11.99 -0.35
N LEU A 32 -0.63 12.43 -1.57
CA LEU A 32 0.04 13.58 -2.21
C LEU A 32 -0.30 14.90 -1.50
N GLU A 33 -1.55 15.08 -1.09
CA GLU A 33 -1.97 16.23 -0.30
C GLU A 33 -1.26 16.31 1.04
N LEU A 34 -1.16 15.18 1.75
CA LEU A 34 -0.38 15.10 2.99
C LEU A 34 1.08 15.50 2.75
N LEU A 35 1.70 14.97 1.69
CA LEU A 35 3.08 15.31 1.34
C LEU A 35 3.26 16.82 1.08
N SER A 36 2.33 17.44 0.33
CA SER A 36 2.35 18.89 0.04
C SER A 36 2.14 19.79 1.26
N ARG A 37 1.63 19.24 2.37
CA ARG A 37 1.42 19.99 3.61
C ARG A 37 2.60 19.89 4.58
N MET A 38 3.57 19.03 4.29
CA MET A 38 4.74 18.74 5.14
C MET A 38 6.04 19.07 4.40
N GLU A 39 6.11 20.26 3.81
CA GLU A 39 7.26 20.70 3.00
C GLU A 39 8.47 21.09 3.85
N SER A 40 8.30 21.34 5.15
CA SER A 40 9.38 21.78 6.06
C SER A 40 10.03 20.63 6.84
N GLY A 41 9.74 19.38 6.49
CA GLY A 41 10.33 18.20 7.14
C GLY A 41 9.56 17.70 8.36
N GLU A 42 8.35 18.21 8.61
CA GLU A 42 7.50 17.85 9.76
C GLU A 42 7.25 16.34 9.85
N GLY A 43 7.22 15.65 8.71
CA GLY A 43 7.02 14.20 8.64
C GLY A 43 8.10 13.38 9.37
N THR A 44 9.28 13.95 9.63
CA THR A 44 10.37 13.26 10.35
C THR A 44 10.08 13.08 11.85
N PHE A 45 9.23 13.93 12.43
CA PHE A 45 8.84 13.85 13.84
C PHE A 45 7.79 12.76 14.12
N HIS A 46 7.04 12.35 13.09
CA HIS A 46 5.97 11.36 13.21
C HIS A 46 6.50 9.97 12.87
N ARG A 47 6.75 9.16 13.91
CA ARG A 47 7.27 7.80 13.76
C ARG A 47 6.18 6.74 13.91
N ILE A 48 6.07 5.87 12.93
CA ILE A 48 5.15 4.74 12.89
C ILE A 48 5.97 3.47 13.12
N ARG A 49 5.54 2.61 14.06
CA ARG A 49 6.11 1.28 14.23
C ARG A 49 5.45 0.34 13.23
N LEU A 50 6.23 -0.20 12.30
CA LEU A 50 5.79 -1.31 11.47
C LEU A 50 6.17 -2.62 12.16
N SER A 51 5.18 -3.47 12.45
CA SER A 51 5.41 -4.82 12.99
C SER A 51 5.77 -5.84 11.92
N VAL A 52 5.71 -5.46 10.64
CA VAL A 52 6.05 -6.35 9.52
C VAL A 52 7.56 -6.34 9.29
N ALA A 53 8.16 -7.54 9.21
CA ALA A 53 9.54 -7.77 8.77
C ALA A 53 10.65 -7.05 9.55
N ASP A 54 10.47 -6.80 10.86
CA ASP A 54 11.48 -6.17 11.74
C ASP A 54 12.03 -4.81 11.25
N ILE A 55 11.24 -4.11 10.42
CA ILE A 55 11.61 -2.79 9.86
C ILE A 55 11.75 -1.73 10.97
N GLY A 56 11.14 -1.96 12.14
CA GLY A 56 11.24 -1.07 13.29
C GLY A 56 10.33 0.15 13.20
N LYS A 57 10.85 1.33 13.54
CA LYS A 57 10.13 2.60 13.45
C LYS A 57 10.60 3.35 12.22
N ILE A 58 9.66 3.77 11.40
CA ILE A 58 9.92 4.62 10.23
C ILE A 58 9.17 5.94 10.37
N ASP A 59 9.70 7.00 9.77
CA ASP A 59 9.01 8.28 9.70
C ASP A 59 7.93 8.31 8.61
N MET A 60 7.16 9.40 8.55
CA MET A 60 6.07 9.55 7.59
C MET A 60 6.53 9.48 6.13
N TYR A 61 7.69 10.06 5.79
CA TYR A 61 8.21 10.05 4.42
C TYR A 61 8.66 8.64 4.02
N GLN A 62 9.34 7.95 4.93
CA GLN A 62 9.72 6.55 4.77
C GLN A 62 8.49 5.65 4.65
N TRP A 63 7.42 5.94 5.38
CA TRP A 63 6.15 5.21 5.29
C TRP A 63 5.45 5.42 3.94
N LEU A 64 5.38 6.67 3.44
CA LEU A 64 4.85 6.96 2.11
C LEU A 64 5.67 6.27 1.00
N TYR A 65 7.00 6.28 1.14
CA TYR A 65 7.88 5.56 0.23
C TYR A 65 7.64 4.04 0.29
N PHE A 66 7.52 3.47 1.49
CA PHE A 66 7.18 2.07 1.68
C PHE A 66 5.87 1.70 0.99
N LEU A 67 4.82 2.52 1.11
CA LEU A 67 3.53 2.29 0.46
C LEU A 67 3.65 2.25 -1.07
N ALA A 68 4.40 3.19 -1.66
CA ALA A 68 4.65 3.23 -3.09
C ALA A 68 5.42 1.98 -3.58
N GLN A 69 6.47 1.59 -2.85
CA GLN A 69 7.25 0.38 -3.15
C GLN A 69 6.40 -0.89 -2.98
N HIS A 70 5.51 -0.93 -2.00
CA HIS A 70 4.61 -2.05 -1.77
C HIS A 70 3.61 -2.21 -2.93
N ALA A 71 3.05 -1.11 -3.43
CA ALA A 71 2.19 -1.13 -4.62
C ALA A 71 2.95 -1.63 -5.86
N ARG A 72 4.18 -1.15 -6.09
CA ARG A 72 5.04 -1.62 -7.20
C ARG A 72 5.30 -3.12 -7.12
N ARG A 73 5.59 -3.64 -5.93
CA ARG A 73 5.79 -5.09 -5.72
C ARG A 73 4.56 -5.90 -6.11
N HIS A 74 3.35 -5.42 -5.79
CA HIS A 74 2.11 -6.09 -6.18
C HIS A 74 1.90 -6.10 -7.69
N ILE A 75 2.24 -5.03 -8.40
CA ILE A 75 2.21 -5.01 -9.88
C ILE A 75 3.10 -6.10 -10.45
N LEU A 76 4.35 -6.18 -10.01
CA LEU A 76 5.29 -7.22 -10.45
C LEU A 76 4.79 -8.63 -10.12
N GLN A 77 4.12 -8.81 -8.97
CA GLN A 77 3.53 -10.08 -8.58
C GLN A 77 2.36 -10.46 -9.50
N MET A 78 1.50 -9.50 -9.87
CA MET A 78 0.40 -9.73 -10.83
C MET A 78 0.95 -10.12 -12.20
N GLU A 79 1.92 -9.37 -12.72
CA GLU A 79 2.57 -9.68 -14.01
C GLU A 79 3.23 -11.07 -14.01
N ARG A 80 3.83 -11.46 -12.87
CA ARG A 80 4.42 -12.79 -12.72
C ARG A 80 3.35 -13.88 -12.74
N ASN A 81 2.25 -13.68 -12.02
CA ASN A 81 1.13 -14.61 -12.02
C ASN A 81 0.56 -14.74 -13.44
N GLU A 82 0.35 -13.65 -14.17
CA GLU A 82 -0.12 -13.72 -15.56
C GLU A 82 0.80 -14.59 -16.44
N ARG A 83 2.13 -14.53 -16.25
CA ARG A 83 3.07 -15.38 -17.00
C ARG A 83 3.10 -16.85 -16.57
N GLU A 84 2.84 -17.15 -15.29
CA GLU A 84 2.87 -18.52 -14.76
C GLU A 84 1.58 -19.29 -15.06
N TRP A 85 0.48 -18.59 -15.36
CA TRP A 85 -0.86 -19.15 -15.56
C TRP A 85 -1.42 -18.98 -16.99
N VAL A 86 -0.60 -18.48 -17.92
CA VAL A 86 -0.83 -18.48 -19.39
C VAL A 86 0.00 -19.60 -20.01
#